data_AF-A0A563D0J8-F1
#
_entry.id   AF-A0A563D0J8-F1
#
_cell.length_a   1.000
_cell.length_b   1.000
_cell.length_c   1.000
_cell.angle_alpha   90.00
_cell.angle_beta   90.00
_cell.angle_gamma   90.00
#
_symmetry.space_group_name_H-M   'P 1'
#
loop_
_entity.id
_entity.type
_entity.pdbx_description
1 polymer ?
#
loop_
_entity_poly.entity_id
_entity_poly.type
_entity_poly.pdbx_seq_one_letter_code
_entity_poly.pdbx_strand_id
1 'polypeptide(L)'
;MKAATIYQPLARSRCLAATESQPPFRAIARPLIDIVVPVLNEEKILQKSITTLDEYMTKHLPYRYQIIIADNGSQDKTLDIAKYLAEKHQSVRVVSLAERGRGRALKHVW
;
A
#
# COMPACT_ATOMS: atom_id res chain seq x y z
N MET A 1 -34.74 40.25 21.89
CA MET A 1 -34.06 40.48 20.60
C MET A 1 -32.86 39.54 20.56
N LYS A 2 -33.06 38.34 20.01
CA LYS A 2 -32.57 37.81 18.71
C LYS A 2 -31.18 37.16 18.82
N ALA A 3 -31.23 35.83 18.99
CA ALA A 3 -30.14 34.90 18.71
C ALA A 3 -29.76 34.96 17.21
N ALA A 4 -28.48 34.81 16.92
CA ALA A 4 -27.97 34.66 15.56
C ALA A 4 -27.00 33.48 15.52
N THR A 5 -27.56 32.33 15.18
CA THR A 5 -26.89 31.13 14.70
C THR A 5 -26.20 31.44 13.38
N ILE A 6 -24.90 31.17 13.27
CA ILE A 6 -24.17 31.24 11.99
C ILE A 6 -23.64 29.83 11.68
N TYR A 7 -24.35 29.13 10.80
CA TYR A 7 -23.84 27.96 10.09
C TYR A 7 -23.05 28.44 8.87
N GLN A 8 -21.84 27.92 8.66
CA GLN A 8 -21.05 28.17 7.44
C GLN A 8 -21.11 26.94 6.52
N PRO A 9 -21.22 27.12 5.19
CA PRO A 9 -21.84 26.14 4.30
C PRO A 9 -20.88 25.05 3.81
N LEU A 10 -21.50 23.89 3.54
CA LEU A 10 -20.96 22.81 2.71
C LEU A 10 -20.88 23.25 1.24
N ALA A 11 -19.90 22.65 0.55
CA ALA A 11 -19.71 22.53 -0.89
C ALA A 11 -18.72 23.50 -1.56
N ARG A 12 -17.69 22.90 -2.16
CA ARG A 12 -17.53 22.95 -3.62
C ARG A 12 -16.75 21.74 -4.10
N SER A 13 -17.49 20.80 -4.69
CA SER A 13 -16.96 19.82 -5.62
C SER A 13 -16.18 20.55 -6.71
N ARG A 14 -14.92 20.17 -6.90
CA ARG A 14 -14.18 20.48 -8.11
C ARG A 14 -13.99 19.17 -8.86
N CYS A 15 -14.83 18.98 -9.87
CA CYS A 15 -14.58 18.04 -10.94
C CYS A 15 -13.62 18.74 -11.91
N LEU A 16 -12.43 18.19 -12.11
CA LEU A 16 -11.55 18.50 -13.25
C LEU A 16 -11.05 17.18 -13.83
N ALA A 17 -11.04 17.17 -15.16
CA ALA A 17 -11.19 16.04 -16.04
C ALA A 17 -10.01 15.06 -16.06
N ALA A 18 -10.31 13.83 -16.49
CA ALA A 18 -9.39 12.72 -16.63
C ALA A 18 -8.75 12.69 -18.03
N THR A 19 -7.42 12.59 -18.08
CA THR A 19 -6.55 11.82 -19.01
C THR A 19 -5.10 12.17 -18.61
N GLU A 20 -4.12 11.29 -18.37
CA GLU A 20 -3.77 10.01 -18.97
C GLU A 20 -3.07 9.05 -17.96
N SER A 21 -3.10 7.76 -18.31
CA SER A 21 -2.40 6.61 -17.68
C SER A 21 -2.48 6.51 -16.15
N GLN A 22 -3.63 6.07 -15.64
CA GLN A 22 -3.63 5.46 -14.31
C GLN A 22 -2.73 4.22 -14.37
N PRO A 23 -1.71 4.09 -13.52
CA PRO A 23 -0.96 2.84 -13.45
C PRO A 23 -1.94 1.72 -13.10
N PRO A 24 -1.73 0.49 -13.58
CA PRO A 24 -2.47 -0.64 -13.05
C PRO A 24 -2.19 -0.64 -11.54
N PHE A 25 -3.19 -0.92 -10.71
CA PHE A 25 -3.14 -0.82 -9.24
C PHE A 25 -3.49 0.55 -8.64
N ARG A 26 -4.80 0.80 -8.55
CA ARG A 26 -5.32 1.60 -7.44
C ARG A 26 -5.17 0.78 -6.16
N ALA A 27 -4.07 1.01 -5.44
CA ALA A 27 -4.03 0.60 -4.06
C ALA A 27 -5.21 1.18 -3.29
N ILE A 28 -5.56 0.50 -2.21
CA ILE A 28 -6.79 0.75 -1.46
C ILE A 28 -6.89 2.25 -1.11
N ALA A 29 -7.95 2.90 -1.57
CA ALA A 29 -8.16 4.32 -1.32
C ALA A 29 -8.45 4.52 0.18
N ARG A 30 -7.53 5.22 0.87
CA ARG A 30 -7.57 5.50 2.32
C ARG A 30 -7.56 4.20 3.16
N PRO A 31 -6.44 3.46 3.18
CA PRO A 31 -6.32 2.37 4.14
C PRO A 31 -6.30 2.97 5.55
N LEU A 32 -6.92 2.26 6.50
CA LEU A 32 -6.83 2.62 7.93
C LEU A 32 -5.54 2.06 8.55
N ILE A 33 -5.04 0.96 7.98
CA ILE A 33 -3.90 0.20 8.49
C ILE A 33 -2.91 -0.03 7.35
N ASP A 34 -1.66 0.39 7.55
CA ASP A 34 -0.55 0.03 6.68
C ASP A 34 0.32 -1.01 7.37
N ILE A 35 0.61 -2.11 6.67
CA ILE A 35 1.47 -3.19 7.15
C ILE A 35 2.72 -3.22 6.28
N VAL A 36 3.85 -2.87 6.86
CA VAL A 36 5.13 -2.88 6.14
C VAL A 36 5.85 -4.19 6.38
N VAL A 37 6.17 -4.89 5.29
CA VAL A 37 6.92 -6.14 5.30
C VAL A 37 8.28 -5.89 4.65
N PRO A 38 9.37 -5.72 5.43
CA PRO A 38 10.71 -5.59 4.86
C PRO A 38 11.19 -6.94 4.33
N VAL A 39 11.77 -6.94 3.14
CA VAL A 39 12.20 -8.17 2.45
C VAL A 39 13.61 -8.01 1.88
N LEU A 40 14.44 -9.06 2.00
CA LEU A 40 15.75 -9.15 1.38
C LEU A 40 16.09 -10.60 1.03
N ASN A 41 16.16 -10.92 -0.26
CA ASN A 41 16.48 -12.24 -0.79
C ASN A 41 15.61 -13.38 -0.22
N GLU A 42 14.28 -13.23 -0.30
CA GLU A 42 13.31 -14.15 0.27
C GLU A 42 12.41 -14.84 -0.78
N GLU A 43 12.90 -15.03 -2.01
CA GLU A 43 12.13 -15.55 -3.15
C GLU A 43 11.35 -16.85 -2.84
N LYS A 44 11.88 -17.69 -1.94
CA LYS A 44 11.28 -18.99 -1.59
C LYS A 44 10.08 -18.89 -0.65
N ILE A 45 9.99 -17.82 0.13
CA ILE A 45 8.98 -17.69 1.19
C ILE A 45 7.99 -16.55 0.94
N LEU A 46 8.41 -15.52 0.21
CA LEU A 46 7.66 -14.27 0.03
C LEU A 46 6.20 -14.51 -0.40
N GLN A 47 6.01 -15.32 -1.45
CA GLN A 47 4.67 -15.59 -1.98
C GLN A 47 3.75 -16.24 -0.95
N LYS A 48 4.24 -17.26 -0.23
CA LYS A 48 3.44 -17.93 0.80
C LYS A 48 3.13 -16.98 1.95
N SER A 49 4.13 -16.26 2.46
CA SER A 49 3.97 -15.34 3.58
C SER A 49 2.96 -14.23 3.30
N ILE A 50 3.04 -13.59 2.14
CA ILE A 50 2.12 -12.51 1.77
C ILE A 50 0.71 -13.03 1.51
N THR A 51 0.57 -14.20 0.87
CA THR A 51 -0.76 -14.80 0.64
C THR A 51 -1.41 -15.15 1.98
N THR A 52 -0.69 -15.80 2.89
CA THR A 52 -1.21 -16.15 4.22
C THR A 52 -1.55 -14.91 5.04
N LEU A 53 -0.74 -13.85 4.95
CA LEU A 53 -1.04 -12.59 5.61
C LEU A 53 -2.33 -11.96 5.05
N ASP A 54 -2.46 -11.84 3.73
CA ASP A 54 -3.65 -11.27 3.07
C ASP A 54 -4.93 -12.05 3.42
N GLU A 55 -4.87 -13.38 3.43
CA GLU A 55 -5.98 -14.25 3.85
C GLU A 55 -6.37 -14.02 5.32
N TYR A 56 -5.38 -13.96 6.22
CA TYR A 56 -5.61 -13.73 7.65
C TYR A 56 -6.26 -12.35 7.88
N MET A 57 -5.70 -11.33 7.23
CA MET A 57 -6.18 -9.96 7.32
C MET A 57 -7.62 -9.83 6.82
N THR A 58 -7.92 -10.44 5.66
CA THR A 58 -9.26 -10.48 5.09
C THR A 58 -10.28 -11.16 6.01
N LYS A 59 -9.86 -12.20 6.73
CA LYS A 59 -10.74 -12.95 7.63
C LYS A 59 -11.00 -12.25 8.96
N HIS A 60 -10.00 -11.55 9.49
CA HIS A 60 -10.02 -11.10 10.89
C HIS A 60 -10.15 -9.59 11.07
N LEU A 61 -9.90 -8.77 10.04
CA LEU A 61 -9.96 -7.33 10.17
C LEU A 61 -11.16 -6.72 9.42
N PRO A 62 -12.04 -5.99 10.12
CA PRO A 62 -13.19 -5.31 9.51
C PRO A 62 -12.78 -3.99 8.81
N TYR A 63 -11.48 -3.67 8.80
CA TYR A 63 -10.95 -2.40 8.29
C TYR A 63 -10.22 -2.59 6.96
N ARG A 64 -10.18 -1.51 6.17
CA ARG A 64 -9.33 -1.45 4.98
C ARG A 64 -7.86 -1.39 5.41
N TYR A 65 -7.06 -2.31 4.88
CA TYR A 65 -5.63 -2.39 5.15
C TYR A 65 -4.84 -2.39 3.84
N GLN A 66 -3.56 -2.07 3.88
CA GLN A 66 -2.63 -2.21 2.76
C GLN A 66 -1.35 -2.89 3.24
N ILE A 67 -0.86 -3.86 2.47
CA ILE A 67 0.42 -4.53 2.71
C ILE A 67 1.46 -3.90 1.81
N ILE A 68 2.53 -3.36 2.37
CA ILE A 68 3.63 -2.72 1.67
C ILE A 68 4.86 -3.62 1.78
N ILE A 69 5.24 -4.26 0.68
CA ILE A 69 6.48 -5.03 0.59
C ILE A 69 7.62 -4.06 0.34
N ALA A 70 8.53 -3.92 1.31
CA ALA A 70 9.68 -3.04 1.25
C ALA A 70 10.95 -3.85 0.94
N ASP A 71 11.25 -4.00 -0.36
CA ASP A 71 12.45 -4.69 -0.85
C ASP A 71 13.71 -3.83 -0.64
N ASN A 72 14.69 -4.37 0.09
CA ASN A 72 15.93 -3.68 0.46
C ASN A 72 17.10 -4.04 -0.47
N GLY A 73 16.87 -4.07 -1.78
CA GLY A 73 17.90 -4.39 -2.77
C GLY A 73 18.22 -5.87 -2.85
N SER A 74 17.17 -6.69 -3.01
CA SER A 74 17.32 -8.12 -3.31
C SER A 74 18.02 -8.32 -4.66
N GLN A 75 18.79 -9.41 -4.77
CA GLN A 75 19.53 -9.77 -5.99
C GLN A 75 19.01 -11.07 -6.63
N ASP A 76 18.03 -11.70 -6.00
CA ASP A 76 17.32 -12.87 -6.49
C ASP A 76 15.95 -12.47 -7.09
N LYS A 77 15.05 -13.44 -7.30
CA LYS A 77 13.73 -13.16 -7.91
C LYS A 77 12.72 -12.52 -6.95
N THR A 78 13.15 -12.11 -5.75
CA THR A 78 12.26 -11.53 -4.73
C THR A 78 11.47 -10.34 -5.26
N LEU A 79 12.13 -9.41 -5.98
CA LEU A 79 11.44 -8.22 -6.50
C LEU A 79 10.40 -8.58 -7.56
N ASP A 80 10.69 -9.55 -8.43
CA ASP A 80 9.77 -10.00 -9.46
C ASP A 80 8.55 -10.70 -8.84
N ILE A 81 8.78 -11.52 -7.81
CA ILE A 81 7.70 -12.15 -7.03
C ILE A 81 6.87 -11.08 -6.31
N ALA A 82 7.51 -10.06 -5.73
CA ALA A 82 6.81 -8.96 -5.08
C ALA A 82 5.90 -8.20 -6.06
N LYS A 83 6.40 -7.88 -7.26
CA LYS A 83 5.63 -7.23 -8.33
C LYS A 83 4.46 -8.10 -8.78
N TYR A 84 4.69 -9.40 -8.98
CA TYR A 84 3.63 -10.35 -9.31
C TYR A 84 2.54 -10.40 -8.23
N LEU A 85 2.92 -10.37 -6.95
CA LEU A 85 1.97 -10.33 -5.83
C LEU A 85 1.17 -9.03 -5.82
N ALA A 86 1.83 -7.89 -6.06
CA ALA A 86 1.12 -6.63 -6.22
C ALA A 86 0.17 -6.68 -7.41
N GLU A 87 0.53 -7.32 -8.53
CA GLU A 87 -0.36 -7.48 -9.69
C GLU A 87 -1.57 -8.39 -9.43
N LYS A 88 -1.46 -9.28 -8.44
CA LYS A 88 -2.52 -10.25 -8.12
C LYS A 88 -3.44 -9.77 -7.00
N HIS A 89 -2.93 -8.97 -6.05
CA HIS A 89 -3.64 -8.56 -4.85
C HIS A 89 -3.77 -7.03 -4.77
N GLN A 90 -4.99 -6.50 -4.80
CA GLN A 90 -5.24 -5.06 -4.71
C GLN A 90 -4.79 -4.42 -3.38
N SER A 91 -4.70 -5.24 -2.33
CA SER A 91 -4.20 -4.87 -1.00
C SER A 91 -2.68 -4.72 -0.94
N VAL A 92 -1.93 -5.18 -1.94
CA VAL A 92 -0.47 -5.23 -1.91
C VAL A 92 0.14 -4.10 -2.73
N ARG A 93 1.14 -3.43 -2.16
CA ARG A 93 2.04 -2.49 -2.84
C ARG A 93 3.49 -2.96 -2.67
N VAL A 94 4.34 -2.59 -3.62
CA VAL A 94 5.79 -2.82 -3.54
C VAL A 94 6.52 -1.50 -3.54
N VAL A 95 7.50 -1.40 -2.65
CA VAL A 95 8.51 -0.35 -2.61
C VAL A 95 9.85 -1.06 -2.69
N SER A 96 10.66 -0.74 -3.70
CA SER A 96 12.01 -1.30 -3.84
C SER A 96 13.03 -0.19 -3.74
N LEU A 97 14.11 -0.46 -3.01
CA LEU A 97 15.25 0.41 -2.92
C LEU A 97 16.38 -0.11 -3.80
N ALA A 98 16.84 0.75 -4.71
CA ALA A 98 17.97 0.45 -5.59
C ALA A 98 19.28 0.20 -4.82
N GLU A 99 19.41 0.70 -3.59
CA GLU A 99 20.62 0.55 -2.78
C GLU A 99 20.37 -0.03 -1.38
N ARG A 100 21.11 -1.09 -1.05
CA ARG A 100 21.07 -1.77 0.25
C ARG A 100 21.44 -0.85 1.41
N GLY A 101 20.60 -0.72 2.42
CA GLY A 101 20.97 -0.02 3.65
C GLY A 101 20.17 -0.47 4.85
N ARG A 102 20.84 -0.78 5.98
CA ARG A 102 20.26 -1.34 7.22
C ARG A 102 19.15 -0.52 7.91
N GLY A 103 18.72 0.61 7.32
CA GLY A 103 17.57 1.38 7.78
C GLY A 103 16.87 2.21 6.69
N ARG A 104 17.15 1.94 5.40
CA ARG A 104 16.55 2.73 4.31
C ARG A 104 15.13 2.26 3.97
N ALA A 105 14.89 0.95 4.02
CA ALA A 105 13.59 0.37 3.68
C ALA A 105 12.46 0.92 4.56
N LEU A 106 12.69 1.00 5.87
CA LEU A 106 11.71 1.54 6.81
C LEU A 106 11.53 3.06 6.66
N LYS A 107 12.62 3.83 6.50
CA LYS A 107 12.56 5.29 6.29
C LYS A 107 11.85 5.72 5.01
N HIS A 108 11.75 4.83 4.02
CA HIS A 108 11.05 5.15 2.77
C HIS A 108 9.55 4.87 2.85
N VAL A 109 9.13 4.06 3.81
CA VAL A 109 7.73 3.64 3.97
C VAL A 109 7.08 4.31 5.18
N TRP A 110 7.86 4.86 6.11
CA TRP A 110 7.38 5.54 7.31
C TRP A 110 7.82 7.00 7.40
#